data_AF-A0A8P0PCU2-F1
#
_entry.id   AF-A0A8P0PCU2-F1
#
_cell.length_a   1.000
_cell.length_b   1.000
_cell.length_c   1.000
_cell.angle_alpha   90.00
_cell.angle_beta   90.00
_cell.angle_gamma   90.00
#
_symmetry.space_group_name_H-M   'P 1'
#
loop_
_entity.id
_entity.type
_entity.pdbx_description
1 polymer ?
#
loop_
_entity_poly.entity_id
_entity_poly.type
_entity_poly.pdbx_seq_one_letter_code
_entity_poly.pdbx_strand_id
1 'polypeptide(L)'
;MPFGNTHNKFKLNYKPEEEYPDLTKHNNHMAKALTPEIYKKLRDKETPSGFTLDDVIQTGVDNPGHPFIMTVGCVAGDEESYQVFKDLFDPIIQDRHGGYKPTDKHKTDLNHENLKGGDDLDPNYVLSSRVRTGRSIKGYTLPPHCSRGERRAVEKLSIEALNSLTGEFKGKYYPLKSMTEQEQQQLIDDHFLFDKPVSPLLLASGMARDWPDARGIWHNDNKTFLVWVNEEDHLRVISMQKGGNMKEVFRRFCVGLQKIEEIFKKAGHPFMWNEHLGYVLTCPSNLGTGLRGGVHVKLAHLSKHPKFEEILTRLRLQKRGTGGVDTAAVGSVFDISNADRLGSSEVEQVQLVVDGVKLMVEMEKKLEKGQSIDGPSQWEDSAPQRPAPFPQLRPQGGGPPGGSFHPSRNSRSNQSSDQWASASEFCLANVKPPSHLPLLAPELRPPPGARGRGELSNTSGAHAFSTPKATNKSNGGPSSCATVTEQEEEGRLPSAAV
;
A
#
# COMPACT_ATOMS: atom_id res chain seq x y z
N MET A 1 -15.01 1.40 -12.83
CA MET A 1 -15.30 0.34 -11.83
C MET A 1 -14.58 -0.89 -12.34
N PRO A 2 -13.75 -1.62 -11.55
CA PRO A 2 -13.79 -3.07 -11.74
C PRO A 2 -15.27 -3.46 -11.58
N PHE A 3 -15.79 -4.08 -12.62
CA PHE A 3 -17.17 -3.92 -13.09
C PHE A 3 -18.20 -4.43 -12.07
N GLY A 4 -19.38 -3.80 -11.98
CA GLY A 4 -20.43 -4.25 -11.05
C GLY A 4 -20.85 -5.70 -11.32
N ASN A 5 -21.27 -6.43 -10.28
CA ASN A 5 -21.52 -7.88 -10.32
C ASN A 5 -22.55 -8.34 -11.39
N THR A 6 -23.43 -7.45 -11.86
CA THR A 6 -24.31 -7.69 -13.02
C THR A 6 -23.52 -8.06 -14.29
N HIS A 7 -22.32 -7.51 -14.48
CA HIS A 7 -21.46 -7.81 -15.61
C HIS A 7 -20.92 -9.24 -15.55
N ASN A 8 -20.60 -9.76 -14.36
CA ASN A 8 -20.12 -11.13 -14.20
C ASN A 8 -21.16 -12.17 -14.65
N LYS A 9 -22.45 -11.93 -14.37
CA LYS A 9 -23.54 -12.81 -14.86
C LYS A 9 -23.59 -12.91 -16.39
N PHE A 10 -23.25 -11.84 -17.11
CA PHE A 10 -23.18 -11.88 -18.58
C PHE A 10 -21.93 -12.59 -19.08
N LYS A 11 -20.78 -12.47 -18.38
CA LYS A 11 -19.55 -13.20 -18.72
C LYS A 11 -19.74 -14.72 -18.67
N LEU A 12 -20.61 -15.20 -17.78
CA LEU A 12 -20.94 -16.63 -17.69
C LEU A 12 -21.72 -17.18 -18.91
N ASN A 13 -22.25 -16.31 -19.79
CA ASN A 13 -22.83 -16.73 -21.07
C ASN A 13 -21.76 -17.10 -22.10
N TYR A 14 -20.51 -16.71 -21.88
CA TYR A 14 -19.37 -17.01 -22.73
C TYR A 14 -18.54 -18.15 -22.14
N LYS A 15 -17.86 -18.90 -23.01
CA LYS A 15 -16.99 -19.99 -22.59
C LYS A 15 -15.77 -19.44 -21.84
N PRO A 16 -15.17 -20.23 -20.92
CA PRO A 16 -13.99 -19.80 -20.16
C PRO A 16 -12.84 -19.29 -21.05
N GLU A 17 -12.61 -19.95 -22.20
CA GLU A 17 -11.58 -19.57 -23.17
C GLU A 17 -11.85 -18.25 -23.91
N GLU A 18 -13.11 -17.80 -23.98
CA GLU A 18 -13.47 -16.52 -24.62
C GLU A 18 -13.23 -15.32 -23.70
N GLU A 19 -13.22 -15.54 -22.39
CA GLU A 19 -12.99 -14.52 -21.35
C GLU A 19 -11.59 -14.62 -20.72
N TYR A 20 -10.82 -15.66 -21.05
CA TYR A 20 -9.46 -15.83 -20.56
C TYR A 20 -8.56 -14.68 -21.07
N PRO A 21 -7.80 -13.99 -20.21
CA PRO A 21 -7.00 -12.85 -20.62
C PRO A 21 -5.82 -13.25 -21.51
N ASP A 22 -5.50 -12.43 -22.52
CA ASP A 22 -4.24 -12.54 -23.25
C ASP A 22 -3.09 -12.01 -22.39
N LEU A 23 -2.26 -12.94 -21.92
CA LEU A 23 -1.11 -12.68 -21.04
C LEU A 23 0.24 -12.95 -21.74
N THR A 24 0.25 -13.05 -23.08
CA THR A 24 1.43 -13.48 -23.86
C THR A 24 2.65 -12.57 -23.71
N LYS A 25 2.46 -11.30 -23.34
CA LYS A 25 3.51 -10.29 -23.16
C LYS A 25 3.69 -9.87 -21.70
N HIS A 26 3.10 -10.61 -20.77
CA HIS A 26 3.03 -10.23 -19.36
C HIS A 26 4.16 -10.86 -18.55
N ASN A 27 4.65 -10.09 -17.60
CA ASN A 27 5.72 -10.41 -16.67
C ASN A 27 5.37 -9.89 -15.28
N ASN A 28 4.40 -10.54 -14.65
CA ASN A 28 3.99 -10.34 -13.26
C ASN A 28 3.67 -11.71 -12.63
N HIS A 29 3.62 -11.79 -11.29
CA HIS A 29 3.41 -13.07 -10.61
C HIS A 29 2.05 -13.73 -10.95
N MET A 30 0.99 -12.94 -11.09
CA MET A 30 -0.34 -13.42 -11.50
C MET A 30 -0.28 -14.10 -12.87
N ALA A 31 0.35 -13.47 -13.87
CA ALA A 31 0.43 -14.03 -15.21
C ALA A 31 1.27 -15.32 -15.29
N LYS A 32 2.21 -15.52 -14.36
CA LYS A 32 2.95 -16.79 -14.24
C LYS A 32 2.12 -17.91 -13.61
N ALA A 33 1.19 -17.56 -12.73
CA ALA A 33 0.42 -18.52 -11.94
C ALA A 33 -0.93 -18.88 -12.59
N LEU A 34 -1.58 -17.94 -13.29
CA LEU A 34 -2.88 -18.17 -13.89
C LEU A 34 -2.77 -19.15 -15.07
N THR A 35 -3.63 -20.16 -15.08
CA THR A 35 -3.78 -21.11 -16.20
C THR A 35 -5.24 -21.17 -16.66
N PRO A 36 -5.53 -21.64 -17.89
CA PRO A 36 -6.89 -21.85 -18.36
C PRO A 36 -7.73 -22.73 -17.41
N GLU A 37 -7.11 -23.72 -16.77
CA GLU A 37 -7.77 -24.61 -15.81
C GLU A 37 -8.13 -23.88 -14.51
N ILE A 38 -7.21 -23.08 -13.96
CA ILE A 38 -7.46 -22.25 -12.77
C ILE A 38 -8.57 -21.24 -13.08
N TYR A 39 -8.49 -20.55 -14.22
CA TYR A 39 -9.50 -19.57 -14.62
C TYR A 39 -10.88 -20.21 -14.76
N LYS A 40 -10.97 -21.33 -15.49
CA LYS A 40 -12.22 -22.09 -15.64
C LYS A 40 -12.80 -22.54 -14.31
N LYS A 41 -11.95 -22.95 -13.36
CA LYS A 41 -12.36 -23.42 -12.02
C LYS A 41 -12.89 -22.28 -11.14
N LEU A 42 -12.32 -21.08 -11.25
CA LEU A 42 -12.54 -19.98 -10.31
C LEU A 42 -13.42 -18.84 -10.86
N ARG A 43 -13.62 -18.72 -12.17
CA ARG A 43 -14.34 -17.59 -12.79
C ARG A 43 -15.82 -17.46 -12.38
N ASP A 44 -16.44 -18.55 -11.94
CA ASP A 44 -17.83 -18.57 -11.46
C ASP A 44 -17.94 -18.32 -9.95
N LYS A 45 -16.81 -18.08 -9.26
CA LYS A 45 -16.77 -17.83 -7.82
C LYS A 45 -16.83 -16.34 -7.52
N GLU A 46 -17.49 -16.03 -6.42
CA GLU A 46 -17.50 -14.71 -5.80
C GLU A 46 -17.33 -14.86 -4.29
N THR A 47 -16.76 -13.85 -3.66
CA THR A 47 -16.72 -13.72 -2.19
C THR A 47 -18.10 -13.30 -1.67
N PRO A 48 -18.35 -13.32 -0.35
CA PRO A 48 -19.62 -12.83 0.21
C PRO A 48 -19.96 -11.38 -0.15
N SER A 49 -18.95 -10.56 -0.46
CA SER A 49 -19.14 -9.17 -0.90
C SER A 49 -19.33 -9.02 -2.43
N GLY A 50 -19.27 -10.13 -3.17
CA GLY A 50 -19.38 -10.15 -4.63
C GLY A 50 -18.08 -9.85 -5.37
N PHE A 51 -16.91 -9.95 -4.73
CA PHE A 51 -15.61 -9.79 -5.40
C PHE A 51 -15.27 -11.06 -6.20
N THR A 52 -14.82 -10.91 -7.44
CA THR A 52 -14.68 -12.01 -8.40
C THR A 52 -13.22 -12.27 -8.78
N LEU A 53 -12.95 -13.39 -9.47
CA LEU A 53 -11.61 -13.66 -10.00
C LEU A 53 -11.11 -12.57 -10.96
N ASP A 54 -11.99 -12.03 -11.80
CA ASP A 54 -11.62 -10.98 -12.74
C ASP A 54 -11.23 -9.68 -12.00
N ASP A 55 -11.92 -9.36 -10.90
CA ASP A 55 -11.55 -8.23 -10.06
C ASP A 55 -10.18 -8.44 -9.40
N VAL A 56 -9.86 -9.68 -9.00
CA VAL A 56 -8.55 -10.05 -8.44
C VAL A 56 -7.43 -9.78 -9.45
N ILE A 57 -7.61 -10.16 -10.71
CA ILE A 57 -6.52 -10.17 -11.71
C ILE A 57 -6.45 -8.92 -12.59
N GLN A 58 -7.48 -8.06 -12.61
CA GLN A 58 -7.58 -6.93 -13.55
C GLN A 58 -6.32 -6.07 -13.58
N THR A 59 -5.76 -5.75 -12.42
CA THR A 59 -4.53 -4.94 -12.34
C THR A 59 -3.34 -5.60 -13.04
N GLY A 60 -3.22 -6.93 -12.98
CA GLY A 60 -2.15 -7.64 -13.69
C GLY A 60 -2.41 -7.80 -15.17
N VAL A 61 -3.67 -7.85 -15.61
CA VAL A 61 -4.04 -7.84 -17.03
C VAL A 61 -3.71 -6.48 -17.65
N ASP A 62 -4.08 -5.39 -16.99
CA ASP A 62 -3.88 -4.03 -17.47
C ASP A 62 -2.40 -3.59 -17.43
N ASN A 63 -1.62 -4.21 -16.54
CA ASN A 63 -0.20 -3.89 -16.33
C ASN A 63 0.69 -5.09 -16.68
N PRO A 64 1.16 -5.19 -17.94
CA PRO A 64 1.96 -6.33 -18.40
C PRO A 64 3.32 -6.44 -17.70
N GLY A 65 3.78 -5.40 -17.03
CA GLY A 65 4.99 -5.43 -16.22
C GLY A 65 5.27 -4.04 -15.66
N HIS A 66 6.39 -3.90 -14.97
CA HIS A 66 6.84 -2.63 -14.46
C HIS A 66 8.32 -2.40 -14.80
N PRO A 67 8.73 -1.18 -15.19
CA PRO A 67 10.10 -0.91 -15.63
C PRO A 67 11.19 -1.25 -14.60
N PHE A 68 10.84 -1.23 -13.31
CA PHE A 68 11.83 -1.29 -12.22
C PHE A 68 11.75 -2.56 -11.36
N ILE A 69 10.61 -3.28 -11.33
CA ILE A 69 10.39 -4.41 -10.41
C ILE A 69 9.46 -5.46 -11.02
N MET A 70 9.55 -6.71 -10.55
CA MET A 70 8.51 -7.72 -10.77
C MET A 70 7.28 -7.37 -9.92
N THR A 71 6.14 -7.13 -10.55
CA THR A 71 4.87 -6.83 -9.85
C THR A 71 4.09 -8.10 -9.53
N VAL A 72 3.21 -8.02 -8.52
CA VAL A 72 2.33 -9.14 -8.16
C VAL A 72 1.26 -9.38 -9.23
N GLY A 73 0.57 -8.32 -9.68
CA GLY A 73 -0.45 -8.44 -10.73
C GLY A 73 -1.83 -8.93 -10.25
N CYS A 74 -2.05 -9.00 -8.94
CA CYS A 74 -3.38 -9.26 -8.40
C CYS A 74 -3.56 -8.58 -7.03
N VAL A 75 -4.82 -8.44 -6.61
CA VAL A 75 -5.23 -7.85 -5.33
C VAL A 75 -6.38 -8.63 -4.70
N ALA A 76 -6.51 -8.55 -3.37
CA ALA A 76 -7.69 -9.00 -2.66
C ALA A 76 -8.69 -7.84 -2.49
N GLY A 77 -9.98 -8.16 -2.61
CA GLY A 77 -11.08 -7.20 -2.39
C GLY A 77 -11.67 -7.28 -0.97
N ASP A 78 -11.41 -8.36 -0.25
CA ASP A 78 -11.85 -8.64 1.12
C ASP A 78 -10.98 -9.75 1.75
N GLU A 79 -11.27 -10.12 3.00
CA GLU A 79 -10.52 -11.16 3.72
C GLU A 79 -10.73 -12.54 3.07
N GLU A 80 -11.95 -12.81 2.62
CA GLU A 80 -12.38 -14.08 2.02
C GLU A 80 -11.72 -14.33 0.65
N SER A 81 -11.30 -13.29 -0.06
CA SER A 81 -10.61 -13.38 -1.35
C SER A 81 -9.45 -14.39 -1.32
N TYR A 82 -8.63 -14.37 -0.26
CA TYR A 82 -7.49 -15.27 -0.12
C TYR A 82 -7.88 -16.75 0.06
N GLN A 83 -9.10 -17.03 0.51
CA GLN A 83 -9.61 -18.39 0.65
C GLN A 83 -10.38 -18.84 -0.60
N VAL A 84 -11.24 -17.98 -1.15
CA VAL A 84 -12.07 -18.29 -2.32
C VAL A 84 -11.21 -18.53 -3.56
N PHE A 85 -10.18 -17.70 -3.75
CA PHE A 85 -9.28 -17.76 -4.91
C PHE A 85 -7.92 -18.35 -4.58
N LYS A 86 -7.84 -19.21 -3.55
CA LYS A 86 -6.56 -19.73 -3.05
C LYS A 86 -5.73 -20.48 -4.09
N ASP A 87 -6.36 -21.17 -5.04
CA ASP A 87 -5.63 -21.89 -6.10
C ASP A 87 -4.84 -20.95 -7.01
N LEU A 88 -5.20 -19.66 -7.05
CA LEU A 88 -4.41 -18.61 -7.70
C LEU A 88 -3.47 -17.91 -6.70
N PHE A 89 -3.95 -17.57 -5.50
CA PHE A 89 -3.15 -16.81 -4.54
C PHE A 89 -1.97 -17.62 -3.97
N ASP A 90 -2.16 -18.89 -3.62
CA ASP A 90 -1.12 -19.75 -3.03
C ASP A 90 0.16 -19.82 -3.89
N PRO A 91 0.12 -20.14 -5.20
CA PRO A 91 1.33 -20.14 -6.03
C PRO A 91 1.96 -18.74 -6.18
N ILE A 92 1.15 -17.68 -6.22
CA ILE A 92 1.65 -16.29 -6.27
C ILE A 92 2.39 -15.93 -4.97
N ILE A 93 1.81 -16.27 -3.82
CA ILE A 93 2.38 -16.03 -2.49
C ILE A 93 3.69 -16.80 -2.36
N GLN A 94 3.71 -18.07 -2.79
CA GLN A 94 4.90 -18.91 -2.76
C GLN A 94 6.03 -18.32 -3.62
N ASP A 95 5.75 -17.90 -4.86
CA ASP A 95 6.77 -17.27 -5.74
C ASP A 95 7.25 -15.93 -5.17
N ARG A 96 6.32 -15.08 -4.70
CA ARG A 96 6.66 -13.73 -4.21
C ARG A 96 7.43 -13.76 -2.89
N HIS A 97 7.12 -14.69 -1.98
CA HIS A 97 7.74 -14.77 -0.64
C HIS A 97 8.76 -15.91 -0.53
N GLY A 98 9.49 -16.18 -1.61
CA GLY A 98 10.71 -16.99 -1.56
C GLY A 98 10.48 -18.46 -1.20
N GLY A 99 9.35 -19.03 -1.59
CA GLY A 99 9.01 -20.44 -1.37
C GLY A 99 8.07 -20.70 -0.19
N TYR A 100 7.42 -19.68 0.37
CA TYR A 100 6.44 -19.83 1.45
C TYR A 100 5.25 -20.69 1.01
N LYS A 101 5.12 -21.89 1.58
CA LYS A 101 4.17 -22.92 1.15
C LYS A 101 2.80 -22.74 1.81
N PRO A 102 1.73 -23.27 1.21
CA PRO A 102 0.39 -23.27 1.81
C PRO A 102 0.30 -23.95 3.20
N THR A 103 1.29 -24.77 3.55
CA THR A 103 1.38 -25.47 4.84
C THR A 103 2.19 -24.71 5.89
N ASP A 104 2.93 -23.68 5.50
CA ASP A 104 3.78 -22.93 6.39
C ASP A 104 2.91 -22.02 7.30
N LYS A 105 3.45 -21.60 8.44
CA LYS A 105 2.76 -20.72 9.39
C LYS A 105 3.53 -19.42 9.56
N HIS A 106 2.81 -18.32 9.74
CA HIS A 106 3.45 -17.02 9.88
C HIS A 106 3.91 -16.82 11.33
N LYS A 107 5.01 -16.08 11.49
CA LYS A 107 5.58 -15.72 12.78
C LYS A 107 5.51 -14.22 12.96
N THR A 108 4.96 -13.77 14.07
CA THR A 108 4.95 -12.37 14.49
C THR A 108 5.81 -12.22 15.74
N ASP A 109 6.62 -11.17 15.79
CA ASP A 109 7.40 -10.79 16.97
C ASP A 109 7.56 -9.27 16.97
N LEU A 110 6.72 -8.60 17.76
CA LEU A 110 6.77 -7.15 17.99
C LEU A 110 7.56 -6.81 19.27
N ASN A 111 8.28 -7.75 19.88
CA ASN A 111 9.18 -7.45 20.99
C ASN A 111 10.44 -6.75 20.46
N HIS A 112 10.39 -5.42 20.39
CA HIS A 112 11.48 -4.60 19.88
C HIS A 112 12.80 -4.74 20.66
N GLU A 113 12.76 -5.24 21.90
CA GLU A 113 13.96 -5.46 22.73
C GLU A 113 14.87 -6.56 22.17
N ASN A 114 14.29 -7.47 21.37
CA ASN A 114 15.03 -8.54 20.71
C ASN A 114 15.93 -8.04 19.56
N LEU A 115 15.79 -6.78 19.12
CA LEU A 115 16.64 -6.19 18.09
C LEU A 115 18.05 -5.91 18.63
N LYS A 116 19.06 -6.47 17.97
CA LYS A 116 20.48 -6.33 18.33
C LYS A 116 21.12 -5.22 17.48
N GLY A 117 21.68 -4.21 18.14
CA GLY A 117 22.23 -3.02 17.49
C GLY A 117 21.17 -2.20 16.75
N GLY A 118 21.58 -1.46 15.71
CA GLY A 118 20.68 -0.65 14.88
C GLY A 118 20.38 0.72 15.47
N ASP A 119 20.93 1.04 16.63
CA ASP A 119 20.94 2.35 17.28
C ASP A 119 22.04 3.29 16.72
N ASP A 120 22.95 2.74 15.92
CA ASP A 120 24.24 3.32 15.55
C ASP A 120 24.56 3.27 14.04
N LEU A 121 23.55 3.11 13.15
CA LEU A 121 23.82 3.15 11.71
C LEU A 121 24.46 4.50 11.34
N ASP A 122 25.57 4.47 10.60
CA ASP A 122 26.42 5.66 10.40
C ASP A 122 25.64 6.82 9.75
N PRO A 123 25.43 7.94 10.48
CA PRO A 123 24.60 9.04 10.00
C PRO A 123 25.24 9.83 8.84
N ASN A 124 26.52 9.62 8.52
CA ASN A 124 27.13 10.19 7.32
C ASN A 124 26.61 9.55 6.04
N TYR A 125 26.10 8.31 6.14
CA TYR A 125 25.55 7.55 5.02
C TYR A 125 24.03 7.41 5.16
N VAL A 126 23.53 7.08 6.34
CA VAL A 126 22.10 6.89 6.62
C VAL A 126 21.43 8.21 7.01
N LEU A 127 20.67 8.77 6.07
CA LEU A 127 20.02 10.07 6.18
C LEU A 127 18.71 10.01 7.00
N SER A 128 18.01 8.88 6.92
CA SER A 128 16.77 8.63 7.68
C SER A 128 16.47 7.15 7.76
N SER A 129 15.82 6.76 8.85
CA SER A 129 15.32 5.41 9.11
C SER A 129 13.79 5.42 9.20
N ARG A 130 13.14 4.40 8.64
CA ARG A 130 11.69 4.25 8.63
C ARG A 130 11.27 2.80 8.73
N VAL A 131 10.26 2.53 9.55
CA VAL A 131 9.54 1.24 9.59
C VAL A 131 8.07 1.52 9.32
N ARG A 132 7.47 0.76 8.41
CA ARG A 132 6.03 0.86 8.12
C ARG A 132 5.38 -0.51 8.00
N THR A 133 4.08 -0.58 8.25
CA THR A 133 3.23 -1.74 7.91
C THR A 133 1.84 -1.28 7.48
N GLY A 134 1.03 -2.21 6.97
CA GLY A 134 -0.40 -2.02 6.79
C GLY A 134 -1.23 -2.78 7.82
N ARG A 135 -2.46 -2.33 8.07
CA ARG A 135 -3.49 -3.11 8.79
C ARG A 135 -4.85 -2.94 8.10
N SER A 136 -5.59 -4.05 7.99
CA SER A 136 -6.97 -4.07 7.52
C SER A 136 -7.90 -4.37 8.70
N ILE A 137 -9.03 -3.68 8.74
CA ILE A 137 -10.05 -3.84 9.80
C ILE A 137 -11.02 -4.94 9.38
N LYS A 138 -11.17 -5.97 10.22
CA LYS A 138 -12.03 -7.13 9.94
C LYS A 138 -13.49 -6.72 9.76
N GLY A 139 -14.18 -7.34 8.80
CA GLY A 139 -15.59 -7.07 8.50
C GLY A 139 -15.84 -5.91 7.53
N TYR A 140 -14.79 -5.29 6.98
CA TYR A 140 -14.88 -4.29 5.93
C TYR A 140 -14.14 -4.78 4.68
N THR A 141 -14.69 -4.56 3.49
CA THR A 141 -13.96 -4.86 2.24
C THR A 141 -12.75 -3.94 2.06
N LEU A 142 -11.74 -4.42 1.34
CA LEU A 142 -10.46 -3.75 1.09
C LEU A 142 -10.61 -2.63 0.03
N PRO A 143 -9.64 -1.70 -0.08
CA PRO A 143 -9.70 -0.55 -0.98
C PRO A 143 -10.11 -0.82 -2.44
N PRO A 144 -9.71 -1.93 -3.10
CA PRO A 144 -10.16 -2.24 -4.46
C PRO A 144 -11.69 -2.30 -4.58
N HIS A 145 -12.37 -2.80 -3.55
CA HIS A 145 -13.80 -3.13 -3.59
C HIS A 145 -14.68 -2.24 -2.70
N CYS A 146 -14.10 -1.62 -1.66
CA CYS A 146 -14.89 -0.88 -0.68
C CYS A 146 -15.82 0.17 -1.28
N SER A 147 -17.05 0.18 -0.77
CA SER A 147 -18.02 1.23 -1.04
C SER A 147 -17.62 2.54 -0.34
N ARG A 148 -18.20 3.67 -0.77
CA ARG A 148 -18.04 4.95 -0.04
C ARG A 148 -18.49 4.83 1.42
N GLY A 149 -19.53 4.03 1.69
CA GLY A 149 -20.05 3.81 3.04
C GLY A 149 -19.04 3.10 3.95
N GLU A 150 -18.50 1.97 3.49
CA GLU A 150 -17.48 1.22 4.22
C GLU A 150 -16.21 2.05 4.44
N ARG A 151 -15.74 2.76 3.41
CA ARG A 151 -14.54 3.60 3.51
C ARG A 151 -14.69 4.69 4.57
N ARG A 152 -15.85 5.34 4.64
CA ARG A 152 -16.19 6.34 5.68
C ARG A 152 -16.31 5.71 7.07
N ALA A 153 -16.82 4.49 7.18
CA ALA A 153 -16.86 3.77 8.44
C ALA A 153 -15.45 3.44 8.95
N VAL A 154 -14.57 2.95 8.07
CA VAL A 154 -13.14 2.73 8.36
C VAL A 154 -12.47 4.03 8.80
N GLU A 155 -12.69 5.14 8.09
CA GLU A 155 -12.14 6.46 8.47
C GLU A 155 -12.60 6.87 9.87
N LYS A 156 -13.91 6.82 10.14
CA LYS A 156 -14.48 7.20 11.43
C LYS A 156 -13.88 6.40 12.59
N LEU A 157 -13.82 5.08 12.46
CA LEU A 157 -13.25 4.19 13.48
C LEU A 157 -11.75 4.48 13.70
N SER A 158 -11.03 4.75 12.61
CA SER A 158 -9.61 5.08 12.67
C SER A 158 -9.36 6.41 13.38
N ILE A 159 -10.16 7.44 13.10
CA ILE A 159 -10.04 8.74 13.78
C ILE A 159 -10.28 8.59 15.28
N GLU A 160 -11.34 7.87 15.67
CA GLU A 160 -11.67 7.63 17.07
C GLU A 160 -10.53 6.91 17.81
N ALA A 161 -9.99 5.85 17.21
CA ALA A 161 -8.88 5.11 17.77
C ALA A 161 -7.61 5.98 17.90
N LEU A 162 -7.21 6.65 16.82
CA LEU A 162 -5.96 7.41 16.76
C LEU A 162 -5.99 8.67 17.65
N ASN A 163 -7.14 9.32 17.80
CA ASN A 163 -7.28 10.48 18.70
C ASN A 163 -7.27 10.10 20.19
N SER A 164 -7.44 8.81 20.53
CA SER A 164 -7.31 8.32 21.91
C SER A 164 -5.86 8.06 22.33
N LEU A 165 -4.90 8.11 21.39
CA LEU A 165 -3.48 7.95 21.69
C LEU A 165 -2.96 9.13 22.53
N THR A 166 -2.09 8.80 23.49
CA THR A 166 -1.53 9.74 24.47
C THR A 166 -0.01 9.64 24.54
N GLY A 167 0.64 10.52 25.32
CA GLY A 167 2.09 10.53 25.50
C GLY A 167 2.83 10.84 24.19
N GLU A 168 3.89 10.08 23.89
CA GLU A 168 4.68 10.23 22.65
C GLU A 168 3.86 9.99 21.36
N PHE A 169 2.68 9.37 21.49
CA PHE A 169 1.75 9.08 20.40
C PHE A 169 0.57 10.04 20.35
N LYS A 170 0.52 11.10 21.17
CA LYS A 170 -0.51 12.12 21.02
C LYS A 170 -0.36 12.82 19.65
N GLY A 171 -1.47 12.98 18.94
CA GLY A 171 -1.45 13.52 17.58
C GLY A 171 -2.79 14.04 17.09
N LYS A 172 -2.86 14.35 15.80
CA LYS A 172 -4.03 14.92 15.14
C LYS A 172 -4.26 14.29 13.77
N TYR A 173 -5.54 14.12 13.42
CA TYR A 173 -5.96 13.70 12.08
C TYR A 173 -6.21 14.91 11.15
N TYR A 174 -5.79 14.76 9.90
CA TYR A 174 -5.92 15.74 8.83
C TYR A 174 -6.62 15.07 7.63
N PRO A 175 -7.93 15.33 7.43
CA PRO A 175 -8.65 14.81 6.28
C PRO A 175 -8.13 15.47 5.00
N LEU A 176 -7.89 14.69 3.94
CA LEU A 176 -7.42 15.25 2.66
C LEU A 176 -8.42 16.25 2.06
N LYS A 177 -9.72 15.99 2.20
CA LYS A 177 -10.79 16.85 1.65
C LYS A 177 -10.81 18.28 2.19
N SER A 178 -10.24 18.50 3.38
CA SER A 178 -10.27 19.78 4.10
C SER A 178 -8.87 20.28 4.45
N MET A 179 -7.84 19.68 3.85
CA MET A 179 -6.45 20.09 4.02
C MET A 179 -6.24 21.39 3.26
N THR A 180 -5.64 22.38 3.92
CA THR A 180 -5.23 23.62 3.25
C THR A 180 -4.03 23.37 2.34
N GLU A 181 -3.83 24.21 1.31
CA GLU A 181 -2.64 24.10 0.45
C GLU A 181 -1.33 24.20 1.25
N GLN A 182 -1.31 25.01 2.31
CA GLN A 182 -0.15 25.14 3.19
C GLN A 182 0.12 23.86 4.00
N GLU A 183 -0.91 23.26 4.60
CA GLU A 183 -0.77 21.97 5.30
C GLU A 183 -0.34 20.86 4.34
N GLN A 184 -0.94 20.83 3.15
CA GLN A 184 -0.59 19.87 2.10
C GLN A 184 0.88 20.02 1.71
N GLN A 185 1.33 21.22 1.36
CA GLN A 185 2.71 21.47 0.97
C GLN A 185 3.68 21.12 2.10
N GLN A 186 3.37 21.48 3.35
CA GLN A 186 4.22 21.13 4.49
C GLN A 186 4.35 19.60 4.66
N LEU A 187 3.24 18.85 4.52
CA LEU A 187 3.27 17.39 4.62
C LEU A 187 3.99 16.73 3.43
N ILE A 188 3.97 17.36 2.24
CA ILE A 188 4.77 16.93 1.08
C ILE A 188 6.26 17.16 1.36
N ASP A 189 6.63 18.36 1.80
CA ASP A 189 8.02 18.76 2.08
C ASP A 189 8.63 17.89 3.19
N ASP A 190 7.81 17.49 4.16
CA ASP A 190 8.23 16.60 5.23
C ASP A 190 8.29 15.10 4.82
N HIS A 191 7.90 14.77 3.59
CA HIS A 191 7.74 13.39 3.06
C HIS A 191 6.71 12.54 3.83
N PHE A 192 5.65 13.16 4.34
CA PHE A 192 4.60 12.52 5.13
C PHE A 192 3.33 12.26 4.35
N LEU A 193 2.97 13.13 3.41
CA LEU A 193 1.73 12.99 2.65
C LEU A 193 1.83 11.87 1.61
N PHE A 194 0.69 11.25 1.34
CA PHE A 194 0.49 10.45 0.14
C PHE A 194 -0.39 11.24 -0.83
N ASP A 195 0.01 11.29 -2.09
CA ASP A 195 -0.74 12.00 -3.13
C ASP A 195 -1.84 11.14 -3.72
N LYS A 196 -2.66 11.78 -4.58
CA LYS A 196 -3.62 11.05 -5.42
C LYS A 196 -2.88 9.92 -6.14
N PRO A 197 -3.36 8.66 -6.05
CA PRO A 197 -2.70 7.54 -6.71
C PRO A 197 -2.53 7.81 -8.19
N VAL A 198 -1.28 7.90 -8.64
CA VAL A 198 -0.90 7.93 -10.06
C VAL A 198 -0.37 6.59 -10.54
N SER A 199 -0.04 5.69 -9.60
CA SER A 199 0.44 4.35 -9.91
C SER A 199 -0.62 3.59 -10.70
N PRO A 200 -0.27 3.03 -11.87
CA PRO A 200 -1.24 2.33 -12.70
C PRO A 200 -1.76 1.05 -12.03
N LEU A 201 -1.00 0.47 -11.08
CA LEU A 201 -1.44 -0.67 -10.27
C LEU A 201 -2.63 -0.31 -9.37
N LEU A 202 -2.59 0.88 -8.73
CA LEU A 202 -3.64 1.38 -7.84
C LEU A 202 -4.87 1.85 -8.63
N LEU A 203 -4.65 2.44 -9.81
CA LEU A 203 -5.73 2.88 -10.69
C LEU A 203 -6.48 1.69 -11.30
N ALA A 204 -5.77 0.70 -11.86
CA ALA A 204 -6.37 -0.47 -12.50
C ALA A 204 -7.11 -1.39 -11.53
N SER A 205 -6.70 -1.42 -10.26
CA SER A 205 -7.40 -2.15 -9.19
C SER A 205 -8.57 -1.38 -8.58
N GLY A 206 -8.85 -0.14 -9.02
CA GLY A 206 -9.98 0.65 -8.53
C GLY A 206 -9.80 1.27 -7.15
N MET A 207 -8.60 1.27 -6.56
CA MET A 207 -8.36 1.83 -5.22
C MET A 207 -8.51 3.37 -5.16
N ALA A 208 -8.36 4.05 -6.30
CA ALA A 208 -8.46 5.51 -6.39
C ALA A 208 -9.90 6.05 -6.51
N ARG A 209 -10.92 5.19 -6.44
CA ARG A 209 -12.33 5.61 -6.55
C ARG A 209 -12.70 6.63 -5.48
N ASP A 210 -13.52 7.60 -5.89
CA ASP A 210 -14.09 8.66 -5.05
C ASP A 210 -13.07 9.58 -4.36
N TRP A 211 -11.83 9.64 -4.84
CA TRP A 211 -10.79 10.48 -4.24
C TRP A 211 -11.22 11.97 -4.14
N PRO A 212 -11.00 12.68 -3.02
CA PRO A 212 -10.31 12.27 -1.79
C PRO A 212 -11.25 11.79 -0.65
N ASP A 213 -12.47 11.33 -0.96
CA ASP A 213 -13.49 10.96 0.04
C ASP A 213 -12.96 9.91 1.04
N ALA A 214 -13.07 10.22 2.33
CA ALA A 214 -12.68 9.39 3.46
C ALA A 214 -11.19 8.99 3.52
N ARG A 215 -10.30 9.84 2.98
CA ARG A 215 -8.85 9.69 3.08
C ARG A 215 -8.25 10.80 3.93
N GLY A 216 -7.17 10.46 4.63
CA GLY A 216 -6.43 11.43 5.42
C GLY A 216 -5.21 10.83 6.09
N ILE A 217 -4.51 11.69 6.80
CA ILE A 217 -3.28 11.37 7.52
C ILE A 217 -3.45 11.76 8.97
N TRP A 218 -3.07 10.86 9.86
CA TRP A 218 -2.82 11.18 11.26
C TRP A 218 -1.32 11.22 11.49
N HIS A 219 -0.85 12.11 12.36
CA HIS A 219 0.52 12.04 12.88
C HIS A 219 0.60 12.57 14.30
N ASN A 220 1.59 12.08 15.05
CA ASN A 220 1.91 12.61 16.36
C ASN A 220 2.51 14.03 16.27
N ASP A 221 2.53 14.75 17.39
CA ASP A 221 3.00 16.15 17.43
C ASP A 221 4.46 16.29 16.94
N ASN A 222 5.31 15.30 17.22
CA ASN A 222 6.72 15.26 16.83
C ASN A 222 6.95 14.80 15.37
N LYS A 223 5.89 14.41 14.65
CA LYS A 223 5.93 13.87 13.28
C LYS A 223 6.89 12.69 13.10
N THR A 224 6.99 11.84 14.12
CA THR A 224 7.82 10.62 14.15
C THR A 224 7.02 9.33 14.09
N PHE A 225 5.70 9.43 14.23
CA PHE A 225 4.73 8.33 14.10
C PHE A 225 3.50 8.82 13.33
N LEU A 226 3.17 8.15 12.23
CA LEU A 226 2.15 8.56 11.27
C LEU A 226 1.26 7.38 10.91
N VAL A 227 0.01 7.68 10.55
CA VAL A 227 -0.93 6.70 10.04
C VAL A 227 -1.66 7.27 8.84
N TRP A 228 -1.50 6.65 7.67
CA TRP A 228 -2.34 6.94 6.51
C TRP A 228 -3.62 6.12 6.60
N VAL A 229 -4.74 6.74 6.24
CA VAL A 229 -6.08 6.13 6.29
C VAL A 229 -6.66 6.07 4.88
N ASN A 230 -7.06 4.86 4.46
CA ASN A 230 -7.75 4.55 3.20
C ASN A 230 -6.99 4.86 1.89
N GLU A 231 -5.67 4.64 1.87
CA GLU A 231 -4.86 4.69 0.66
C GLU A 231 -4.87 3.34 -0.07
N GLU A 232 -3.78 2.55 -0.05
CA GLU A 232 -3.70 1.19 -0.62
C GLU A 232 -4.28 0.13 0.34
N ASP A 233 -4.26 0.42 1.63
CA ASP A 233 -4.80 -0.40 2.73
C ASP A 233 -5.66 0.49 3.66
N HIS A 234 -6.43 -0.10 4.58
CA HIS A 234 -7.24 0.70 5.54
C HIS A 234 -6.34 1.61 6.38
N LEU A 235 -5.26 1.05 6.93
CA LEU A 235 -4.26 1.78 7.71
C LEU A 235 -2.86 1.49 7.17
N ARG A 236 -2.03 2.52 7.04
CA ARG A 236 -0.57 2.38 6.93
C ARG A 236 0.09 3.04 8.13
N VAL A 237 0.59 2.23 9.06
CA VAL A 237 1.25 2.69 10.28
C VAL A 237 2.75 2.85 10.02
N ILE A 238 3.30 4.01 10.34
CA ILE A 238 4.65 4.43 9.98
C ILE A 238 5.34 5.02 11.20
N SER A 239 6.55 4.57 11.50
CA SER A 239 7.50 5.24 12.38
C SER A 239 8.70 5.68 11.57
N MET A 240 9.18 6.90 11.76
CA MET A 240 10.37 7.40 11.06
C MET A 240 11.08 8.51 11.83
N GLN A 241 12.36 8.71 11.51
CA GLN A 241 13.14 9.86 11.95
C GLN A 241 14.37 10.07 11.04
N LYS A 242 15.01 11.23 11.15
CA LYS A 242 16.32 11.50 10.54
C LYS A 242 17.44 10.71 11.25
N GLY A 243 18.52 10.43 10.52
CA GLY A 243 19.66 9.67 11.00
C GLY A 243 19.42 8.16 11.10
N GLY A 244 20.39 7.45 11.67
CA GLY A 244 20.51 6.00 11.60
C GLY A 244 20.04 5.19 12.81
N ASN A 245 19.32 5.79 13.77
CA ASN A 245 18.81 5.05 14.93
C ASN A 245 17.52 4.27 14.58
N MET A 246 17.69 3.17 13.83
CA MET A 246 16.64 2.22 13.46
C MET A 246 16.01 1.56 14.69
N LYS A 247 16.79 1.33 15.76
CA LYS A 247 16.30 0.70 16.99
C LYS A 247 15.21 1.53 17.67
N GLU A 248 15.40 2.85 17.78
CA GLU A 248 14.40 3.77 18.32
C GLU A 248 13.17 3.90 17.40
N VAL A 249 13.38 3.93 16.08
CA VAL A 249 12.28 3.90 15.10
C VAL A 249 11.42 2.65 15.30
N PHE A 250 12.07 1.49 15.45
CA PHE A 250 11.39 0.21 15.62
C PHE A 250 10.71 0.06 16.98
N ARG A 251 11.32 0.55 18.06
CA ARG A 251 10.68 0.63 19.39
C ARG A 251 9.36 1.39 19.31
N ARG A 252 9.40 2.63 18.79
CA ARG A 252 8.22 3.47 18.64
C ARG A 252 7.18 2.84 17.72
N PHE A 253 7.61 2.18 16.65
CA PHE A 253 6.74 1.43 15.75
C PHE A 253 5.98 0.32 16.50
N CYS A 254 6.68 -0.56 17.21
CA CYS A 254 6.08 -1.68 17.92
C CYS A 254 5.11 -1.21 19.01
N VAL A 255 5.54 -0.28 19.87
CA VAL A 255 4.71 0.24 20.97
C VAL A 255 3.46 0.95 20.43
N GLY A 256 3.63 1.81 19.41
CA GLY A 256 2.51 2.52 18.80
C GLY A 256 1.52 1.59 18.11
N LEU A 257 2.02 0.59 17.38
CA LEU A 257 1.19 -0.40 16.69
C LEU A 257 0.41 -1.29 17.66
N GLN A 258 1.04 -1.74 18.75
CA GLN A 258 0.38 -2.51 19.81
C GLN A 258 -0.73 -1.69 20.49
N LYS A 259 -0.49 -0.41 20.77
CA LYS A 259 -1.51 0.50 21.31
C LYS A 259 -2.70 0.65 20.36
N ILE A 260 -2.44 0.89 19.08
CA ILE A 260 -3.49 0.97 18.05
C ILE A 260 -4.30 -0.33 18.03
N GLU A 261 -3.63 -1.48 17.97
CA GLU A 261 -4.31 -2.78 17.92
C GLU A 261 -5.15 -3.07 19.16
N GLU A 262 -4.66 -2.72 20.36
CA GLU A 262 -5.42 -2.82 21.61
C GLU A 262 -6.71 -2.00 21.56
N ILE A 263 -6.63 -0.75 21.07
CA ILE A 263 -7.79 0.14 20.94
C ILE A 263 -8.82 -0.45 19.96
N PHE A 264 -8.38 -0.90 18.79
CA PHE A 264 -9.25 -1.52 17.79
C PHE A 264 -9.90 -2.81 18.30
N LYS A 265 -9.13 -3.67 18.99
CA LYS A 265 -9.66 -4.88 19.63
C LYS A 265 -10.71 -4.54 20.70
N LYS A 266 -10.43 -3.59 21.58
CA LYS A 266 -11.34 -3.14 22.63
C LYS A 266 -12.63 -2.54 22.07
N ALA A 267 -12.57 -1.89 20.92
CA ALA A 267 -13.71 -1.36 20.20
C ALA A 267 -14.51 -2.42 19.41
N GLY A 268 -14.13 -3.70 19.46
CA GLY A 268 -14.80 -4.77 18.71
C GLY A 268 -14.47 -4.79 17.21
N HIS A 269 -13.39 -4.14 16.80
CA HIS A 269 -12.95 -4.00 15.41
C HIS A 269 -11.52 -4.54 15.22
N PRO A 270 -11.26 -5.84 15.46
CA PRO A 270 -9.92 -6.41 15.34
C PRO A 270 -9.40 -6.33 13.89
N PHE A 271 -8.10 -6.46 13.72
CA PHE A 271 -7.50 -6.54 12.40
C PHE A 271 -7.74 -7.90 11.74
N MET A 272 -7.79 -7.91 10.40
CA MET A 272 -7.79 -9.14 9.61
C MET A 272 -6.46 -9.87 9.80
N TRP A 273 -6.52 -11.09 10.31
CA TRP A 273 -5.35 -11.90 10.62
C TRP A 273 -5.71 -13.39 10.64
N ASN A 274 -4.80 -14.23 10.14
CA ASN A 274 -4.87 -15.68 10.35
C ASN A 274 -3.47 -16.29 10.52
N GLU A 275 -3.41 -17.52 11.03
CA GLU A 275 -2.14 -18.19 11.39
C GLU A 275 -1.22 -18.42 10.17
N HIS A 276 -1.78 -18.62 8.98
CA HIS A 276 -1.02 -18.90 7.77
C HIS A 276 -0.48 -17.62 7.12
N LEU A 277 -1.31 -16.61 6.91
CA LEU A 277 -0.96 -15.40 6.17
C LEU A 277 -0.53 -14.23 7.05
N GLY A 278 -0.62 -14.36 8.38
CA GLY A 278 -0.44 -13.22 9.27
C GLY A 278 -1.50 -12.16 9.05
N TYR A 279 -1.11 -10.88 9.07
CA TYR A 279 -2.04 -9.79 8.78
C TYR A 279 -2.38 -9.73 7.29
N VAL A 280 -3.68 -9.64 7.01
CA VAL A 280 -4.20 -9.63 5.63
C VAL A 280 -4.28 -8.19 5.12
N LEU A 281 -3.70 -7.96 3.94
CA LEU A 281 -3.65 -6.68 3.23
C LEU A 281 -4.05 -6.84 1.75
N THR A 282 -4.25 -5.72 1.07
CA THR A 282 -4.75 -5.68 -0.32
C THR A 282 -3.84 -6.44 -1.29
N CYS A 283 -2.53 -6.16 -1.24
CA CYS A 283 -1.57 -6.76 -2.16
C CYS A 283 -0.90 -7.98 -1.51
N PRO A 284 -0.80 -9.14 -2.18
CA PRO A 284 -0.13 -10.33 -1.65
C PRO A 284 1.32 -10.11 -1.20
N SER A 285 2.04 -9.14 -1.78
CA SER A 285 3.41 -8.81 -1.33
C SER A 285 3.46 -8.18 0.07
N ASN A 286 2.32 -7.74 0.59
CA ASN A 286 2.20 -7.07 1.88
C ASN A 286 1.64 -8.00 2.98
N LEU A 287 1.43 -9.30 2.70
CA LEU A 287 1.02 -10.26 3.73
C LEU A 287 2.07 -10.46 4.83
N GLY A 288 1.69 -11.19 5.88
CA GLY A 288 2.55 -11.53 7.01
C GLY A 288 2.63 -10.38 7.99
N THR A 289 3.83 -9.83 8.16
CA THR A 289 4.05 -8.65 8.99
C THR A 289 3.53 -7.38 8.33
N GLY A 290 3.42 -7.39 7.00
CA GLY A 290 3.27 -6.21 6.15
C GLY A 290 4.43 -5.22 6.24
N LEU A 291 5.49 -5.57 6.97
CA LEU A 291 6.54 -4.66 7.38
C LEU A 291 7.50 -4.35 6.24
N ARG A 292 7.79 -3.06 6.12
CA ARG A 292 8.90 -2.54 5.33
C ARG A 292 9.75 -1.63 6.22
N GLY A 293 10.83 -2.19 6.76
CA GLY A 293 11.88 -1.47 7.46
C GLY A 293 12.95 -1.07 6.45
N GLY A 294 13.37 0.18 6.47
CA GLY A 294 14.33 0.67 5.50
C GLY A 294 14.96 2.00 5.85
N VAL A 295 15.97 2.35 5.06
CA VAL A 295 16.77 3.56 5.23
C VAL A 295 16.88 4.31 3.91
N HIS A 296 17.02 5.63 3.99
CA HIS A 296 17.64 6.40 2.93
C HIS A 296 19.15 6.40 3.18
N VAL A 297 19.91 5.75 2.30
CA VAL A 297 21.36 5.57 2.45
C VAL A 297 22.10 6.04 1.20
N LYS A 298 23.18 6.78 1.42
CA LYS A 298 24.08 7.26 0.36
C LYS A 298 25.12 6.20 0.03
N LEU A 299 25.13 5.73 -1.22
CA LEU A 299 26.01 4.67 -1.72
C LEU A 299 26.59 5.08 -3.08
N ALA A 300 27.48 6.08 -3.08
CA ALA A 300 28.01 6.71 -4.29
C ALA A 300 28.94 5.79 -5.10
N HIS A 301 29.63 4.89 -4.42
CA HIS A 301 30.57 3.94 -5.02
C HIS A 301 29.95 2.55 -5.19
N LEU A 302 29.32 2.01 -4.14
CA LEU A 302 28.75 0.67 -4.13
C LEU A 302 27.66 0.50 -5.19
N SER A 303 26.84 1.53 -5.42
CA SER A 303 25.78 1.47 -6.43
C SER A 303 26.28 1.34 -7.88
N LYS A 304 27.54 1.69 -8.14
CA LYS A 304 28.20 1.56 -9.45
C LYS A 304 29.01 0.25 -9.54
N HIS A 305 29.15 -0.48 -8.45
CA HIS A 305 29.89 -1.72 -8.43
C HIS A 305 29.13 -2.81 -9.20
N PRO A 306 29.79 -3.62 -10.05
CA PRO A 306 29.13 -4.65 -10.86
C PRO A 306 28.31 -5.67 -10.05
N LYS A 307 28.69 -5.90 -8.78
CA LYS A 307 28.01 -6.83 -7.86
C LYS A 307 26.87 -6.22 -7.04
N PHE A 308 26.49 -4.95 -7.26
CA PHE A 308 25.51 -4.28 -6.38
C PHE A 308 24.16 -5.02 -6.29
N GLU A 309 23.60 -5.42 -7.43
CA GLU A 309 22.34 -6.17 -7.47
C GLU A 309 22.47 -7.56 -6.83
N GLU A 310 23.62 -8.22 -7.00
CA GLU A 310 23.91 -9.51 -6.37
C GLU A 310 23.98 -9.37 -4.84
N ILE A 311 24.64 -8.32 -4.33
CA ILE A 311 24.75 -8.02 -2.90
C ILE A 311 23.36 -7.80 -2.30
N LEU A 312 22.53 -6.93 -2.90
CA LEU A 312 21.16 -6.72 -2.45
C LEU A 312 20.36 -8.02 -2.40
N THR A 313 20.49 -8.81 -3.47
CA THR A 313 19.81 -10.08 -3.65
C THR A 313 20.22 -11.13 -2.60
N ARG A 314 21.51 -11.21 -2.24
CA ARG A 314 22.01 -12.10 -1.19
C ARG A 314 21.60 -11.64 0.21
N LEU A 315 21.58 -10.33 0.44
CA LEU A 315 21.12 -9.73 1.69
C LEU A 315 19.59 -9.72 1.82
N ARG A 316 18.85 -10.17 0.82
CA ARG A 316 17.38 -10.13 0.75
C ARG A 316 16.83 -8.70 0.95
N LEU A 317 17.57 -7.72 0.43
CA LEU A 317 17.21 -6.32 0.40
C LEU A 317 16.73 -5.94 -1.00
N GLN A 318 15.85 -4.95 -1.06
CA GLN A 318 15.40 -4.32 -2.29
C GLN A 318 15.78 -2.84 -2.28
N LYS A 319 16.05 -2.28 -3.46
CA LYS A 319 16.26 -0.84 -3.65
C LYS A 319 15.10 -0.18 -4.37
N ARG A 320 14.85 1.08 -4.01
CA ARG A 320 13.95 2.01 -4.72
C ARG A 320 14.64 3.38 -4.84
N GLY A 321 14.11 4.26 -5.70
CA GLY A 321 14.56 5.65 -5.74
C GLY A 321 14.15 6.45 -4.51
N THR A 322 14.64 7.68 -4.43
CA THR A 322 14.58 8.50 -3.21
C THR A 322 13.16 8.89 -2.81
N GLY A 323 12.22 8.98 -3.75
CA GLY A 323 10.80 9.25 -3.51
C GLY A 323 9.92 7.99 -3.45
N GLY A 324 10.49 6.79 -3.52
CA GLY A 324 9.75 5.53 -3.51
C GLY A 324 9.82 4.74 -4.83
N VAL A 325 8.84 3.86 -5.03
CA VAL A 325 8.88 2.77 -6.04
C VAL A 325 8.90 3.25 -7.48
N ASP A 326 8.33 4.41 -7.74
CA ASP A 326 8.17 4.97 -9.09
C ASP A 326 9.16 6.12 -9.35
N THR A 327 10.18 6.28 -8.52
CA THR A 327 11.16 7.38 -8.62
C THR A 327 12.57 6.85 -8.87
N ALA A 328 13.41 7.66 -9.52
CA ALA A 328 14.83 7.39 -9.64
C ALA A 328 15.59 7.76 -8.35
N ALA A 329 16.79 7.21 -8.17
CA ALA A 329 17.69 7.63 -7.11
C ALA A 329 18.29 9.00 -7.45
N VAL A 330 18.20 9.95 -6.51
CA VAL A 330 18.81 11.28 -6.64
C VAL A 330 20.05 11.34 -5.76
N GLY A 331 21.17 11.85 -6.30
CA GLY A 331 22.39 12.05 -5.51
C GLY A 331 23.01 10.77 -4.92
N SER A 332 22.82 9.63 -5.57
CA SER A 332 23.24 8.30 -5.08
C SER A 332 22.62 7.91 -3.73
N VAL A 333 21.44 8.46 -3.41
CA VAL A 333 20.65 8.09 -2.24
C VAL A 333 19.60 7.07 -2.65
N PHE A 334 19.64 5.90 -2.01
CA PHE A 334 18.73 4.78 -2.27
C PHE A 334 17.82 4.54 -1.06
N ASP A 335 16.57 4.20 -1.33
CA ASP A 335 15.66 3.60 -0.35
C ASP A 335 15.92 2.09 -0.31
N ILE A 336 16.64 1.63 0.72
CA ILE A 336 16.99 0.23 0.93
C ILE A 336 16.11 -0.35 2.04
N SER A 337 15.43 -1.46 1.75
CA SER A 337 14.52 -2.11 2.71
C SER A 337 14.52 -3.65 2.57
N ASN A 338 13.99 -4.36 3.56
CA ASN A 338 13.70 -5.80 3.44
C ASN A 338 12.78 -6.07 2.24
N ALA A 339 13.06 -7.16 1.51
CA ALA A 339 12.23 -7.60 0.37
C ALA A 339 11.08 -8.52 0.78
N ASP A 340 11.30 -9.33 1.82
CA ASP A 340 10.38 -10.34 2.35
C ASP A 340 9.52 -9.80 3.49
N ARG A 341 8.27 -10.28 3.60
CA ARG A 341 7.32 -9.85 4.63
C ARG A 341 6.54 -10.99 5.30
N LEU A 342 6.47 -12.15 4.63
CA LEU A 342 5.79 -13.35 5.10
C LEU A 342 6.81 -14.43 5.46
N GLY A 343 6.47 -15.29 6.43
CA GLY A 343 7.34 -16.37 6.93
C GLY A 343 8.45 -15.98 7.91
N SER A 344 8.67 -14.70 8.18
CA SER A 344 9.60 -14.20 9.21
C SER A 344 8.94 -13.11 10.05
N SER A 345 9.44 -12.89 11.26
CA SER A 345 8.89 -11.89 12.19
C SER A 345 9.38 -10.47 11.91
N GLU A 346 8.73 -9.48 12.53
CA GLU A 346 9.12 -8.08 12.43
C GLU A 346 10.54 -7.84 12.94
N VAL A 347 10.90 -8.43 14.09
CA VAL A 347 12.28 -8.38 14.62
C VAL A 347 13.28 -8.98 13.63
N GLU A 348 13.00 -10.16 13.07
CA GLU A 348 13.90 -10.81 12.10
C GLU A 348 14.10 -9.96 10.85
N GLN A 349 13.02 -9.35 10.35
CA GLN A 349 13.05 -8.50 9.16
C GLN A 349 13.82 -7.18 9.41
N VAL A 350 13.64 -6.56 10.56
CA VAL A 350 14.39 -5.33 10.91
C VAL A 350 15.85 -5.65 11.23
N GLN A 351 16.15 -6.78 11.87
CA GLN A 351 17.52 -7.24 12.10
C GLN A 351 18.26 -7.43 10.77
N LEU A 352 17.63 -8.08 9.79
CA LEU A 352 18.18 -8.26 8.45
C LEU A 352 18.51 -6.93 7.77
N VAL A 353 17.66 -5.91 7.95
CA VAL A 353 17.92 -4.56 7.43
C VAL A 353 19.10 -3.91 8.14
N VAL A 354 19.16 -3.99 9.47
CA VAL A 354 20.27 -3.44 10.27
C VAL A 354 21.60 -4.06 9.84
N ASP A 355 21.67 -5.39 9.75
CA ASP A 355 22.89 -6.11 9.41
C ASP A 355 23.33 -5.82 7.98
N GLY A 356 22.39 -5.89 7.03
CA GLY A 356 22.66 -5.64 5.62
C GLY A 356 23.10 -4.20 5.35
N VAL A 357 22.46 -3.20 5.98
CA VAL A 357 22.84 -1.79 5.84
C VAL A 357 24.23 -1.53 6.43
N LYS A 358 24.56 -2.09 7.61
CA LYS A 358 25.91 -1.96 8.18
C LYS A 358 26.97 -2.47 7.22
N LEU A 359 26.77 -3.67 6.67
CA LEU A 359 27.70 -4.25 5.69
C LEU A 359 27.83 -3.38 4.43
N MET A 360 26.71 -2.88 3.89
CA MET A 360 26.74 -2.03 2.70
C MET A 360 27.49 -0.71 2.95
N VAL A 361 27.37 -0.11 4.14
CA VAL A 361 28.15 1.07 4.53
C VAL A 361 29.64 0.73 4.67
N GLU A 362 29.99 -0.43 5.20
CA GLU A 362 31.39 -0.88 5.24
C GLU A 362 31.99 -1.07 3.85
N MET A 363 31.22 -1.65 2.92
CA MET A 363 31.60 -1.79 1.51
C MET A 363 31.79 -0.43 0.84
N GLU A 364 30.88 0.52 1.06
CA GLU A 364 30.99 1.90 0.57
C GLU A 364 32.30 2.55 1.06
N LYS A 365 32.59 2.46 2.36
CA LYS A 365 33.82 3.00 2.97
C LYS A 365 35.10 2.39 2.41
N LYS A 366 35.10 1.10 2.06
CA LYS A 366 36.23 0.44 1.41
C LYS A 366 36.44 0.99 -0.01
N LEU A 367 35.36 1.09 -0.79
CA LEU A 367 35.41 1.60 -2.15
C LEU A 367 35.83 3.09 -2.22
N GLU A 368 35.41 3.91 -1.25
CA GLU A 368 35.86 5.31 -1.10
C GLU A 368 37.39 5.41 -0.92
N LYS A 369 38.00 4.40 -0.28
CA LYS A 369 39.46 4.30 -0.08
C LYS A 369 40.18 3.60 -1.23
N GLY A 370 39.50 3.26 -2.32
CA GLY A 370 40.05 2.50 -3.44
C GLY A 370 40.35 1.03 -3.12
N GLN A 371 39.76 0.48 -2.05
CA GLN A 371 39.95 -0.91 -1.65
C GLN A 371 38.92 -1.83 -2.32
N SER A 372 39.32 -3.06 -2.63
CA SER A 372 38.41 -4.08 -3.18
C SER A 372 37.45 -4.61 -2.11
N ILE A 373 36.23 -4.94 -2.53
CA ILE A 373 35.22 -5.65 -1.74
C ILE A 373 35.11 -7.13 -2.13
N ASP A 374 36.00 -7.63 -2.99
CA ASP A 374 36.01 -9.01 -3.52
C ASP A 374 36.89 -9.97 -2.71
N GLY A 375 37.54 -9.49 -1.64
CA GLY A 375 38.29 -10.36 -0.73
C GLY A 375 37.38 -11.38 -0.03
N PRO A 376 37.93 -12.45 0.56
CA PRO A 376 37.16 -13.44 1.32
C PRO A 376 36.45 -12.71 2.44
N SER A 377 35.19 -12.39 2.21
CA SER A 377 34.38 -11.58 3.08
C SER A 377 33.40 -12.51 3.75
N GLN A 378 33.10 -12.21 5.02
CA GLN A 378 32.37 -13.04 5.98
C GLN A 378 30.93 -13.43 5.56
N TRP A 379 30.54 -13.22 4.30
CA TRP A 379 29.23 -13.52 3.73
C TRP A 379 29.16 -14.85 2.96
N GLU A 380 30.28 -15.48 2.56
CA GLU A 380 30.22 -16.76 1.82
C GLU A 380 29.54 -17.88 2.63
N ASP A 381 29.64 -17.84 3.96
CA ASP A 381 29.06 -18.85 4.87
C ASP A 381 27.66 -18.49 5.43
N SER A 382 27.17 -17.26 5.24
CA SER A 382 25.93 -16.77 5.91
C SER A 382 24.70 -16.63 5.00
N ALA A 383 24.80 -17.03 3.73
CA ALA A 383 23.66 -17.02 2.81
C ALA A 383 22.77 -18.27 3.01
N PRO A 384 21.49 -18.14 3.41
CA PRO A 384 20.56 -19.27 3.36
C PRO A 384 20.39 -19.71 1.90
N GLN A 385 20.56 -21.01 1.64
CA GLN A 385 20.43 -21.55 0.29
C GLN A 385 18.99 -21.36 -0.21
N ARG A 386 18.85 -20.66 -1.34
CA ARG A 386 17.59 -20.64 -2.09
C ARG A 386 17.35 -22.03 -2.67
N PRO A 387 16.12 -22.58 -2.64
CA PRO A 387 15.76 -23.58 -3.63
C PRO A 387 15.91 -22.96 -5.02
N ALA A 388 16.46 -23.73 -5.97
CA ALA A 388 16.65 -23.28 -7.34
C ALA A 388 15.33 -22.78 -7.92
N PRO A 389 15.33 -21.70 -8.73
CA PRO A 389 14.15 -21.32 -9.49
C PRO A 389 13.69 -22.51 -10.34
N PHE A 390 12.36 -22.72 -10.43
CA PHE A 390 11.80 -23.72 -11.32
C PHE A 390 12.35 -23.52 -12.73
N PRO A 391 12.66 -24.62 -13.47
CA PRO A 391 13.08 -24.51 -14.85
C PRO A 391 12.01 -23.72 -15.61
N GLN A 392 12.43 -22.67 -16.32
CA GLN A 392 11.58 -22.06 -17.32
C GLN A 392 11.15 -23.17 -18.28
N LEU A 393 9.87 -23.51 -18.28
CA LEU A 393 9.30 -24.38 -19.31
C LEU A 393 9.46 -23.61 -20.62
N ARG A 394 10.52 -23.94 -21.37
CA ARG A 394 10.60 -23.54 -22.77
C ARG A 394 9.37 -24.16 -23.45
N PRO A 395 8.66 -23.42 -24.31
CA PRO A 395 7.66 -24.03 -25.16
C PRO A 395 8.37 -25.16 -25.92
N GLN A 396 7.87 -26.39 -25.76
CA GLN A 396 8.30 -27.49 -26.63
C GLN A 396 7.82 -27.15 -28.03
N GLY A 397 8.68 -26.51 -28.82
CA GLY A 397 8.47 -26.30 -30.23
C GLY A 397 8.53 -27.66 -30.93
N GLY A 398 7.36 -28.23 -31.21
CA GLY A 398 7.23 -29.27 -32.21
C GLY A 398 7.52 -28.67 -33.59
N GLY A 399 8.70 -28.95 -34.12
CA GLY A 399 9.06 -28.70 -35.51
C GLY A 399 9.46 -30.03 -36.19
N PRO A 400 9.01 -30.30 -37.43
CA PRO A 400 9.29 -31.55 -38.14
C PRO A 400 10.73 -31.59 -38.68
N PRO A 401 11.24 -32.76 -39.12
CA PRO A 401 12.68 -32.97 -39.24
C PRO A 401 13.24 -32.46 -40.57
N GLY A 402 14.46 -31.92 -40.48
CA GLY A 402 15.55 -32.20 -41.43
C GLY A 402 15.44 -31.63 -42.84
N GLY A 403 16.08 -30.48 -43.06
CA GLY A 403 16.44 -29.98 -44.39
C GLY A 403 17.70 -29.12 -44.31
N SER A 404 18.82 -29.66 -44.79
CA SER A 404 20.16 -29.09 -44.85
C SER A 404 20.26 -27.84 -45.72
N PHE A 405 20.82 -26.73 -45.23
CA PHE A 405 21.46 -25.70 -46.08
C PHE A 405 22.58 -24.95 -45.34
N HIS A 406 23.72 -24.79 -46.03
CA HIS A 406 24.95 -24.10 -45.61
C HIS A 406 24.78 -22.57 -45.46
N PRO A 407 25.68 -21.87 -44.73
CA PRO A 407 25.53 -20.45 -44.42
C PRO A 407 26.14 -19.55 -45.51
N SER A 408 25.42 -18.50 -45.90
CA SER A 408 26.01 -17.34 -46.60
C SER A 408 25.83 -16.07 -45.77
N ARG A 409 26.96 -15.44 -45.46
CA ARG A 409 27.06 -14.05 -44.99
C ARG A 409 26.28 -13.12 -45.93
N ASN A 410 25.48 -12.21 -45.38
CA ASN A 410 25.53 -10.83 -45.85
C ASN A 410 25.06 -9.84 -44.79
N SER A 411 25.81 -8.76 -44.72
CA SER A 411 25.53 -7.51 -44.05
C SER A 411 24.37 -6.77 -44.72
N ARG A 412 23.55 -6.07 -43.93
CA ARG A 412 23.12 -4.68 -44.20
C ARG A 412 22.30 -4.08 -43.06
N SER A 413 22.64 -2.83 -42.82
CA SER A 413 22.01 -1.78 -42.04
C SER A 413 20.57 -1.45 -42.42
N ASN A 414 19.77 -1.08 -41.42
CA ASN A 414 18.71 -0.05 -41.40
C ASN A 414 18.44 0.18 -39.90
N GLN A 415 18.80 1.28 -39.24
CA GLN A 415 18.37 2.68 -39.38
C GLN A 415 16.86 2.92 -39.50
N SER A 416 16.37 3.67 -38.50
CA SER A 416 15.10 4.39 -38.34
C SER A 416 13.88 3.62 -37.81
N SER A 417 13.55 3.88 -36.53
CA SER A 417 12.34 4.62 -36.16
C SER A 417 12.47 5.09 -34.71
N ASP A 418 13.10 6.26 -34.57
CA ASP A 418 12.89 7.17 -33.45
C ASP A 418 11.53 7.86 -33.62
N GLN A 419 10.82 7.94 -32.49
CA GLN A 419 9.52 8.56 -32.16
C GLN A 419 8.90 7.47 -31.28
N TRP A 420 8.89 7.57 -29.96
CA TRP A 420 8.15 8.53 -29.14
C TRP A 420 9.02 9.03 -27.97
N ALA A 421 9.24 10.34 -27.90
CA ALA A 421 9.82 11.03 -26.75
C ALA A 421 8.77 11.98 -26.14
N SER A 422 8.88 12.15 -24.82
CA SER A 422 8.29 13.21 -23.99
C SER A 422 6.86 13.01 -23.46
N ALA A 423 6.79 12.65 -22.17
CA ALA A 423 6.15 13.50 -21.15
C ALA A 423 6.43 12.91 -19.76
N SER A 424 7.34 13.53 -18.98
CA SER A 424 7.33 13.63 -17.51
C SER A 424 8.68 14.15 -16.99
N GLU A 425 8.96 15.44 -17.26
CA GLU A 425 9.90 16.27 -16.47
C GLU A 425 9.12 17.50 -15.99
N PHE A 426 9.57 18.10 -14.88
CA PHE A 426 8.94 19.09 -13.98
C PHE A 426 8.05 18.44 -12.90
N CYS A 427 8.36 18.52 -11.61
CA CYS A 427 8.94 19.63 -10.85
C CYS A 427 9.94 19.14 -9.79
N LEU A 428 11.09 19.81 -9.67
CA LEU A 428 11.77 20.19 -8.41
C LEU A 428 13.06 20.95 -8.79
N ALA A 429 12.94 22.24 -9.06
CA ALA A 429 14.07 23.18 -9.01
C ALA A 429 13.55 24.59 -8.73
N ASN A 430 14.00 25.15 -7.59
CA ASN A 430 13.75 26.52 -7.17
C ASN A 430 14.31 27.52 -8.19
N VAL A 431 13.45 28.36 -8.79
CA VAL A 431 13.86 29.66 -9.36
C VAL A 431 12.78 30.69 -9.03
N LYS A 432 13.17 31.75 -8.31
CA LYS A 432 12.35 32.94 -8.04
C LYS A 432 11.89 33.60 -9.36
N PRO A 433 10.63 34.08 -9.48
CA PRO A 433 10.24 34.89 -10.64
C PRO A 433 10.64 36.36 -10.45
N PRO A 434 11.14 37.04 -11.51
CA PRO A 434 11.20 38.49 -11.52
C PRO A 434 9.86 39.11 -11.96
N SER A 435 9.72 40.37 -11.56
CA SER A 435 8.58 41.27 -11.60
C SER A 435 8.09 41.76 -12.98
N HIS A 436 6.76 42.00 -13.05
CA HIS A 436 6.01 43.05 -13.78
C HIS A 436 6.22 43.28 -15.29
N LEU A 437 5.17 43.03 -16.11
CA LEU A 437 4.29 44.01 -16.81
C LEU A 437 3.34 43.30 -17.83
N PRO A 438 2.20 43.92 -18.24
CA PRO A 438 0.98 43.21 -18.66
C PRO A 438 0.65 43.36 -20.15
N LEU A 439 0.02 42.36 -20.78
CA LEU A 439 -0.66 42.54 -22.07
C LEU A 439 -1.90 41.63 -22.26
N LEU A 440 -3.04 42.31 -22.35
CA LEU A 440 -4.17 42.18 -23.30
C LEU A 440 -4.90 40.83 -23.49
N ALA A 441 -6.19 40.85 -23.14
CA ALA A 441 -7.22 39.89 -23.53
C ALA A 441 -7.76 40.18 -24.95
N PRO A 442 -8.23 39.15 -25.69
CA PRO A 442 -9.15 39.35 -26.80
C PRO A 442 -10.59 38.95 -26.44
N GLU A 443 -11.51 39.86 -26.76
CA GLU A 443 -12.96 39.71 -26.74
C GLU A 443 -13.45 38.63 -27.74
N LEU A 444 -14.46 37.85 -27.36
CA LEU A 444 -15.26 37.05 -28.28
C LEU A 444 -16.71 37.55 -28.28
N ARG A 445 -17.19 37.98 -29.46
CA ARG A 445 -18.59 38.35 -29.74
C ARG A 445 -19.45 37.10 -29.98
N PRO A 446 -20.74 37.11 -29.60
CA PRO A 446 -21.72 36.11 -30.05
C PRO A 446 -22.42 36.53 -31.36
N PRO A 447 -22.95 35.57 -32.15
CA PRO A 447 -23.68 35.86 -33.39
C PRO A 447 -25.17 36.22 -33.15
N PRO A 448 -25.83 36.87 -34.13
CA PRO A 448 -27.12 37.53 -33.96
C PRO A 448 -28.33 36.60 -34.15
N GLY A 449 -29.44 36.96 -33.51
CA GLY A 449 -30.67 36.17 -33.43
C GLY A 449 -31.63 36.26 -34.61
N ALA A 450 -32.72 35.50 -34.49
CA ALA A 450 -33.94 35.65 -35.25
C ALA A 450 -35.15 35.74 -34.28
N ARG A 451 -35.94 36.79 -34.49
CA ARG A 451 -37.27 37.11 -33.94
C ARG A 451 -38.27 35.99 -34.29
N GLY A 452 -39.38 35.73 -33.61
CA GLY A 452 -40.18 36.43 -32.58
C GLY A 452 -41.61 35.84 -32.57
N ARG A 453 -42.47 36.40 -31.70
CA ARG A 453 -43.89 36.09 -31.35
C ARG A 453 -44.04 35.08 -30.21
N GLY A 454 -44.76 35.32 -29.11
CA GLY A 454 -45.59 36.45 -28.68
C GLY A 454 -46.36 36.05 -27.40
N GLU A 455 -46.80 37.06 -26.63
CA GLU A 455 -47.86 37.06 -25.59
C GLU A 455 -47.55 36.29 -24.27
N LEU A 456 -47.30 36.96 -23.14
CA LEU A 456 -48.22 37.67 -22.21
C LEU A 456 -49.22 36.77 -21.45
N SER A 457 -48.92 36.47 -20.18
CA SER A 457 -49.86 36.75 -19.07
C SER A 457 -49.17 36.55 -17.70
N ASN A 458 -49.12 37.64 -16.93
CA ASN A 458 -48.96 37.67 -15.48
C ASN A 458 -50.08 36.88 -14.79
N THR A 459 -49.77 36.20 -13.68
CA THR A 459 -50.54 36.34 -12.43
C THR A 459 -49.70 35.94 -11.22
N SER A 460 -49.61 36.89 -10.30
CA SER A 460 -49.24 36.83 -8.89
C SER A 460 -50.11 35.87 -8.06
N GLY A 461 -49.57 35.35 -6.96
CA GLY A 461 -50.37 34.71 -5.91
C GLY A 461 -49.53 34.24 -4.72
N ALA A 462 -49.26 35.15 -3.77
CA ALA A 462 -48.80 34.82 -2.43
C ALA A 462 -49.96 34.22 -1.61
N HIS A 463 -49.68 33.30 -0.68
CA HIS A 463 -50.38 33.24 0.61
C HIS A 463 -49.61 32.41 1.65
N ALA A 464 -49.63 32.92 2.88
CA ALA A 464 -48.99 32.42 4.08
C ALA A 464 -50.02 31.87 5.09
N PHE A 465 -49.50 31.18 6.11
CA PHE A 465 -50.10 30.83 7.43
C PHE A 465 -51.25 29.81 7.51
N SER A 466 -51.04 28.71 8.25
CA SER A 466 -51.35 28.62 9.69
C SER A 466 -51.32 27.17 10.22
N THR A 467 -50.89 27.02 11.47
CA THR A 467 -51.01 25.82 12.32
C THR A 467 -52.44 25.63 12.84
N PRO A 468 -52.77 24.46 13.41
CA PRO A 468 -53.19 24.49 14.82
C PRO A 468 -52.69 23.32 15.71
N LYS A 469 -52.74 23.61 17.02
CA LYS A 469 -52.39 22.79 18.19
C LYS A 469 -53.47 21.75 18.58
N ALA A 470 -52.96 20.62 19.09
CA ALA A 470 -53.32 19.81 20.29
C ALA A 470 -54.72 19.86 20.95
N THR A 471 -55.21 18.66 21.32
CA THR A 471 -55.64 18.14 22.67
C THR A 471 -56.13 16.69 22.48
N ASN A 472 -55.70 15.60 23.15
CA ASN A 472 -55.46 15.18 24.55
C ASN A 472 -56.64 14.42 25.21
N LYS A 473 -56.30 13.37 25.99
CA LYS A 473 -57.05 12.46 26.91
C LYS A 473 -57.43 11.06 26.38
N SER A 474 -57.42 9.95 27.15
CA SER A 474 -56.72 9.46 28.37
C SER A 474 -57.44 8.17 28.86
N ASN A 475 -56.70 7.30 29.59
CA ASN A 475 -57.11 6.25 30.58
C ASN A 475 -57.36 4.82 30.07
N GLY A 476 -56.91 3.74 30.75
CA GLY A 476 -56.24 3.59 32.06
C GLY A 476 -55.78 2.13 32.34
N GLY A 477 -54.89 1.96 33.34
CA GLY A 477 -54.30 0.68 33.84
C GLY A 477 -55.23 -0.12 34.79
N PRO A 478 -54.78 -0.79 35.90
CA PRO A 478 -53.43 -0.80 36.54
C PRO A 478 -52.99 -2.13 37.26
N SER A 479 -51.92 -2.02 38.11
CA SER A 479 -51.52 -2.83 39.31
C SER A 479 -50.27 -3.73 39.14
N SER A 480 -49.25 -3.87 40.03
CA SER A 480 -48.84 -3.40 41.40
C SER A 480 -47.35 -3.81 41.58
N CYS A 481 -46.37 -3.03 42.08
CA CYS A 481 -46.02 -2.54 43.44
C CYS A 481 -45.47 -3.59 44.46
N ALA A 482 -44.21 -3.44 44.90
CA ALA A 482 -43.72 -3.62 46.28
C ALA A 482 -42.27 -3.08 46.47
N THR A 483 -42.02 -2.45 47.61
CA THR A 483 -40.86 -1.62 48.05
C THR A 483 -40.06 -2.22 49.23
N VAL A 484 -39.00 -1.50 49.66
CA VAL A 484 -38.35 -1.42 51.01
C VAL A 484 -37.05 -2.29 51.17
N THR A 485 -35.87 -1.89 51.69
CA THR A 485 -35.37 -0.81 52.61
C THR A 485 -33.84 -0.57 52.46
N GLU A 486 -33.37 0.58 52.96
CA GLU A 486 -31.97 0.99 53.23
C GLU A 486 -31.29 0.27 54.43
N GLN A 487 -29.95 0.23 54.45
CA GLN A 487 -29.13 0.42 55.65
C GLN A 487 -27.68 0.82 55.31
N GLU A 488 -27.20 1.89 55.96
CA GLU A 488 -25.82 2.41 56.03
C GLU A 488 -24.94 1.59 57.00
N GLU A 489 -23.61 1.55 56.78
CA GLU A 489 -22.64 1.79 57.86
C GLU A 489 -21.22 2.11 57.33
N GLU A 490 -20.56 3.03 58.03
CA GLU A 490 -19.26 3.66 57.81
C GLU A 490 -18.05 2.75 58.10
N GLY A 491 -16.83 3.15 57.67
CA GLY A 491 -15.61 2.54 58.22
C GLY A 491 -14.25 2.85 57.57
N ARG A 492 -13.78 4.10 57.73
CA ARG A 492 -12.40 4.66 57.72
C ARG A 492 -11.14 3.78 57.40
N LEU A 493 -10.30 4.39 56.54
CA LEU A 493 -8.82 4.41 56.45
C LEU A 493 -8.09 4.61 57.81
N PRO A 494 -6.80 4.23 58.01
CA PRO A 494 -5.58 4.92 57.45
C PRO A 494 -4.45 3.98 56.97
N SER A 495 -3.73 4.31 55.88
CA SER A 495 -2.38 4.97 55.82
C SER A 495 -1.22 4.25 56.55
N ALA A 496 -0.21 3.79 55.80
CA ALA A 496 1.15 4.38 55.73
C ALA A 496 2.21 3.39 55.20
N ALA A 497 3.09 3.90 54.34
CA ALA A 497 4.52 3.61 54.15
C ALA A 497 5.05 2.17 54.27
N VAL A 498 5.65 1.64 53.19
CA VAL A 498 7.11 1.57 52.91
C VAL A 498 7.30 1.31 51.42
#